data_AF-A0A3C1P3W4-F1
#
_entry.id   AF-A0A3C1P3W4-F1
#
_cell.length_a   1.000
_cell.length_b   1.000
_cell.length_c   1.000
_cell.angle_alpha   90.00
_cell.angle_beta   90.00
_cell.angle_gamma   90.00
#
_symmetry.space_group_name_H-M   'P 1'
#
loop_
_entity.id
_entity.type
_entity.pdbx_description
1 polymer ?
#
loop_
_entity_poly.entity_id
_entity_poly.type
_entity_poly.pdbx_seq_one_letter_code
_entity_poly.pdbx_strand_id
1 'polypeptide(L)' 'LGVDDLVLVTHQVPVDDLHRELGSDPTALAEAGIAQLFLIGDAQSPRWISEAVFDGHRLAREIDLPHPDFPAPVLRDLPS' A
#
# COMPACT_ATOMS: atom_id res chain seq x y z
N LEU A 1 -28.40 -29.18 -0.22
CA LEU A 1 -27.92 -28.90 -1.59
C LEU A 1 -27.00 -30.05 -1.99
N GLY A 2 -27.22 -30.65 -3.16
CA GLY A 2 -26.23 -31.55 -3.78
C GLY A 2 -25.60 -30.79 -4.94
N VAL A 3 -24.29 -30.56 -4.86
CA VAL A 3 -23.50 -29.91 -5.91
C VAL A 3 -22.26 -30.74 -6.14
N ASP A 4 -21.81 -30.86 -7.39
CA ASP A 4 -20.60 -31.60 -7.73
C ASP A 4 -19.34 -30.79 -7.38
N ASP A 5 -19.38 -29.46 -7.55
CA ASP A 5 -18.29 -28.54 -7.25
C ASP A 5 -18.78 -27.23 -6.61
N LEU A 6 -17.90 -26.60 -5.82
CA LEU A 6 -18.14 -25.32 -5.14
C LEU A 6 -16.97 -24.37 -5.38
N VAL A 7 -17.26 -23.21 -5.95
CA VAL A 7 -16.30 -22.11 -6.09
C VAL A 7 -16.63 -21.03 -5.06
N LEU A 8 -15.67 -20.75 -4.18
CA LEU A 8 -15.81 -19.73 -3.15
C LEU A 8 -15.23 -18.40 -3.64
N VAL A 9 -16.07 -17.37 -3.67
CA VAL A 9 -15.67 -15.98 -3.94
C VAL A 9 -16.02 -15.16 -2.71
N THR A 10 -15.23 -15.35 -1.64
CA THR A 10 -15.56 -14.80 -0.31
C THR A 10 -14.97 -13.39 -0.14
N HIS A 11 -13.64 -13.31 -0.03
CA HIS A 11 -12.90 -12.07 0.16
C HIS A 11 -11.44 -12.26 -0.25
N GLN A 12 -10.70 -11.15 -0.28
CA GLN A 12 -9.26 -11.13 -0.45
C GLN A 12 -8.59 -10.77 0.87
N VAL A 13 -7.37 -11.24 1.07
CA VAL A 13 -6.52 -10.93 2.22
C VAL A 13 -5.23 -10.28 1.70
N PRO A 14 -4.71 -9.22 2.34
CA PRO A 14 -3.44 -8.63 1.96
C PRO A 14 -2.29 -9.66 2.00
N VAL A 15 -1.36 -9.55 1.06
CA VAL A 15 -0.12 -10.34 1.05
C VAL A 15 1.04 -9.38 1.31
N ASP A 16 1.49 -9.31 2.56
CA ASP A 16 2.47 -8.33 3.05
C ASP A 16 3.67 -8.97 3.79
N ASP A 17 3.86 -10.28 3.64
CA ASP A 17 4.87 -11.05 4.40
C ASP A 17 6.29 -10.48 4.25
N LEU A 18 6.69 -10.17 3.02
CA LEU A 18 8.00 -9.58 2.74
C LEU A 18 8.16 -8.21 3.41
N HIS A 19 7.11 -7.37 3.35
CA HIS A 19 7.16 -6.04 3.97
C HIS A 19 7.31 -6.16 5.48
N ARG A 20 6.60 -7.09 6.11
CA ARG A 20 6.69 -7.35 7.55
C ARG A 20 8.04 -7.91 7.96
N GLU A 21 8.60 -8.83 7.16
CA GLU A 21 9.94 -9.38 7.37
C GLU A 21 10.99 -8.27 7.31
N LEU A 22 10.98 -7.46 6.24
CA LEU A 22 11.88 -6.31 6.10
C LEU A 22 11.71 -5.29 7.23
N GLY A 23 10.47 -4.97 7.60
CA GLY A 23 10.15 -4.04 8.68
C GLY A 23 10.47 -4.55 10.08
N SER A 24 10.77 -5.84 10.25
CA SER A 24 11.12 -6.43 11.55
C SER A 24 12.54 -6.08 12.01
N ASP A 25 13.41 -5.66 11.09
CA ASP A 25 14.78 -5.21 11.40
C ASP A 25 15.11 -3.86 10.72
N PRO A 26 14.69 -2.73 11.32
CA PRO A 26 15.02 -1.41 10.80
C PRO A 26 16.53 -1.10 10.80
N THR A 27 17.32 -1.78 11.64
CA THR A 27 18.77 -1.57 11.70
C THR A 27 19.44 -2.14 10.46
N ALA A 28 19.08 -3.38 10.09
CA ALA A 28 19.58 -4.01 8.87
C ALA A 28 19.22 -3.19 7.60
N LEU A 29 18.02 -2.60 7.56
CA LEU A 29 17.62 -1.69 6.47
C LEU A 29 18.56 -0.47 6.40
N ALA A 30 18.82 0.17 7.54
CA ALA A 30 19.71 1.32 7.61
C ALA A 30 21.16 0.97 7.22
N GLU A 31 21.68 -0.17 7.68
CA GLU A 31 23.01 -0.68 7.30
C GLU A 31 23.13 -0.99 5.80
N ALA A 32 22.04 -1.43 5.18
CA ALA A 32 21.94 -1.64 3.72
C ALA A 32 21.76 -0.33 2.92
N GLY A 33 21.64 0.82 3.59
CA GLY A 33 21.40 2.11 2.94
C GLY A 33 19.96 2.35 2.49
N ILE A 34 19.01 1.57 3.00
CA ILE A 34 17.57 1.73 2.70
C ILE A 34 17.00 2.78 3.66
N ALA A 35 16.67 3.95 3.12
CA ALA A 35 16.19 5.09 3.92
C ALA A 35 14.72 4.95 4.36
N GLN A 36 13.87 4.37 3.53
CA GLN A 36 12.43 4.28 3.75
C GLN A 36 11.88 2.98 3.16
N LEU A 37 10.87 2.41 3.82
CA LEU A 37 10.15 1.21 3.39
C LEU A 37 8.65 1.52 3.41
N PHE A 38 7.97 1.30 2.27
CA PHE A 38 6.55 1.61 2.11
C PHE A 38 5.77 0.40 1.60
N LEU A 39 4.49 0.34 1.97
CA LEU A 39 3.53 -0.65 1.50
C LEU A 39 2.40 0.06 0.74
N ILE A 40 2.12 -0.36 -0.49
CA ILE A 40 1.09 0.24 -1.35
C ILE A 40 0.12 -0.80 -1.91
N GLY A 41 -1.01 -0.32 -2.43
CA GLY A 41 -1.97 -1.14 -3.17
C GLY A 41 -2.66 -2.19 -2.31
N ASP A 42 -2.92 -3.36 -2.90
CA ASP A 42 -3.68 -4.45 -2.25
C ASP A 42 -2.92 -5.14 -1.12
N ALA A 43 -1.59 -5.04 -1.13
CA ALA A 43 -0.75 -5.55 -0.05
C ALA A 43 -0.95 -4.76 1.26
N GLN A 44 -1.35 -3.48 1.17
CA GLN A 44 -1.76 -2.69 2.34
C GLN A 44 -3.21 -3.01 2.75
N SER A 45 -4.11 -3.08 1.76
CA SER A 45 -5.50 -3.48 1.90
C SER A 45 -6.05 -3.76 0.52
N PRO A 46 -6.75 -4.90 0.28
CA PRO A 46 -7.47 -5.14 -0.96
C PRO A 46 -8.40 -3.97 -1.30
N ARG A 47 -8.27 -3.44 -2.51
CA ARG A 47 -8.91 -2.20 -2.96
C ARG A 47 -9.37 -2.33 -4.41
N TRP A 48 -10.04 -1.30 -4.91
CA TRP A 48 -10.31 -1.21 -6.35
C TRP A 48 -9.03 -0.92 -7.12
N ILE A 49 -8.95 -1.39 -8.36
CA ILE A 49 -7.78 -1.17 -9.23
C ILE A 49 -7.41 0.33 -9.32
N SER A 50 -8.41 1.20 -9.42
CA SER A 50 -8.20 2.65 -9.46
C SER A 50 -7.52 3.19 -8.19
N GLU A 51 -7.83 2.62 -7.04
CA GLU A 51 -7.25 3.03 -5.76
C GLU A 51 -5.84 2.49 -5.58
N ALA A 52 -5.57 1.25 -6.02
CA ALA A 52 -4.22 0.69 -6.01
C ALA A 52 -3.28 1.51 -6.94
N VAL A 53 -3.77 1.91 -8.11
CA VAL A 53 -3.05 2.82 -9.02
C VAL A 53 -2.85 4.20 -8.39
N PHE A 54 -3.90 4.76 -7.78
CA PHE A 54 -3.82 6.05 -7.10
C PHE A 54 -2.78 6.03 -5.98
N ASP A 55 -2.74 4.99 -5.16
CA ASP A 55 -1.84 4.89 -4.02
C ASP A 55 -0.36 4.85 -4.45
N GLY A 56 -0.04 4.04 -5.46
CA GLY A 56 1.30 4.04 -6.05
C GLY A 56 1.65 5.38 -6.70
N HIS A 57 0.72 6.00 -7.42
CA HIS A 57 0.93 7.32 -8.03
C HIS A 57 1.19 8.40 -6.98
N ARG A 58 0.36 8.44 -5.94
CA ARG A 58 0.46 9.40 -4.84
C ARG A 58 1.80 9.25 -4.13
N LEU A 59 2.16 8.05 -3.69
CA LEU A 59 3.44 7.81 -3.00
C LEU A 59 4.62 8.25 -3.88
N ALA A 60 4.61 7.91 -5.17
CA ALA A 60 5.68 8.32 -6.09
C ALA A 60 5.82 9.84 -6.23
N ARG A 61 4.71 10.59 -6.13
CA ARG A 61 4.72 12.06 -6.15
C ARG A 61 5.17 12.68 -4.83
N GLU A 62 4.93 11.98 -3.73
CA GLU A 62 5.06 12.51 -2.38
C GLU A 62 6.27 11.94 -1.62
N ILE A 63 7.05 11.04 -2.22
CA ILE A 63 8.12 10.25 -1.55
C ILE A 63 9.19 11.09 -0.84
N ASP A 64 9.46 12.30 -1.34
CA ASP A 64 10.44 13.24 -0.79
C ASP A 64 9.82 14.24 0.21
N LEU A 65 8.51 14.17 0.46
CA LEU A 65 7.86 14.97 1.50
C LEU A 65 8.21 14.44 2.90
N PRO A 66 8.01 15.23 3.98
CA PRO A 66 8.33 14.78 5.33
C PRO A 66 7.56 13.56 5.83
N HIS A 67 6.35 13.31 5.30
CA HIS A 67 5.45 12.25 5.75
C HIS A 67 4.76 11.54 4.56
N PRO A 68 5.51 10.84 3.70
CA PRO A 68 5.00 10.24 2.45
C PRO A 68 3.99 9.10 2.69
N ASP A 69 4.02 8.51 3.89
CA ASP A 69 3.03 7.53 4.36
C ASP A 69 1.59 8.08 4.36
N PHE A 70 1.46 9.39 4.50
CA PHE A 70 0.17 10.08 4.56
C PHE A 70 -0.02 10.98 3.34
N PRO A 71 -1.22 10.99 2.72
CA PRO A 71 -1.52 11.92 1.63
C PRO A 71 -1.30 13.36 2.05
N ALA A 72 -0.61 14.14 1.21
CA ALA A 72 -0.46 15.56 1.43
C ALA A 72 -1.83 16.28 1.39
N PRO A 73 -2.01 17.39 2.13
CA PRO A 73 -3.22 18.19 2.02
C PRO A 73 -3.43 18.70 0.59
N VAL A 74 -4.62 18.47 0.04
CA VAL A 74 -5.02 19.00 -1.27
C VAL A 74 -5.73 20.34 -1.12
N LEU A 75 -5.57 21.22 -2.11
CA LEU A 75 -6.35 22.45 -2.19
C LEU A 75 -7.84 22.11 -2.25
N ARG A 76 -8.60 22.65 -1.29
CA ARG A 76 -10.05 22.54 -1.24
C ARG A 76 -10.62 23.84 -1.79
N ASP A 77 -11.62 23.72 -2.65
CA ASP A 77 -12.31 24.81 -3.34
C ASP A 77 -11.38 25.63 -4.25
N LEU A 78 -11.44 25.36 -5.55
CA LEU A 78 -10.74 26.17 -6.54
C LEU A 78 -11.34 27.59 -6.55
N PRO A 79 -10.51 28.64 -6.64
CA PRO A 79 -11.04 29.99 -6.79
C PRO A 79 -11.93 30.05 -8.04
N SER A 80 -13.15 30.57 -7.86
CA SER A 80 -14.15 30.79 -8.92
C SER A 80 -13.65 31.76 -9.97
#